data_AF-C0ZXX7-F1
#
_entry.id   AF-C0ZXX7-F1
#
_cell.length_a   1.000
_cell.length_b   1.000
_cell.length_c   1.000
_cell.angle_alpha   90.00
_cell.angle_beta   90.00
_cell.angle_gamma   90.00
#
_symmetry.space_group_name_H-M   'P 1'
#
loop_
_entity.id
_entity.type
_entity.pdbx_description
1 polymer ?
#
loop_
_entity_poly.entity_id
_entity_poly.type
_entity_poly.pdbx_seq_one_letter_code
_entity_poly.pdbx_strand_id
1 'polypeptide(L)'
;MSKLNVRKFQNTKTKEVVEAVYFFDDVSDVDEIARWCSGNVRKGGRFDRELVTIMTNGSVYVATDEHWIFKDSRGDFYPSENEVFRGIYEEVA
;
A
#
# COMPACT_ATOMS: atom_id res chain seq x y z
N MET A 1 -2.41 18.66 -7.77
CA MET A 1 -3.21 17.61 -7.11
C MET A 1 -2.77 16.32 -7.77
N SER A 2 -1.81 15.60 -7.19
CA SER A 2 -1.71 14.19 -7.55
C SER A 2 -2.96 13.53 -6.97
N LYS A 3 -3.49 12.55 -7.71
CA LYS A 3 -4.63 11.76 -7.28
C LYS A 3 -4.06 10.37 -7.17
N LEU A 4 -3.72 9.96 -5.95
CA LEU A 4 -3.36 8.59 -5.64
C LEU A 4 -4.23 7.60 -6.45
N ASN A 5 -3.59 6.73 -7.22
CA ASN A 5 -4.30 5.78 -8.08
C ASN A 5 -4.82 4.58 -7.27
N VAL A 6 -5.76 4.84 -6.36
CA VAL A 6 -6.40 3.80 -5.55
C VAL A 6 -7.35 3.01 -6.45
N ARG A 7 -7.11 1.70 -6.53
CA ARG A 7 -7.94 0.77 -7.31
C ARG A 7 -8.58 -0.26 -6.38
N LYS A 8 -9.65 -0.88 -6.84
CA LYS A 8 -10.35 -1.93 -6.09
C LYS A 8 -9.86 -3.29 -6.53
N PHE A 9 -9.70 -4.17 -5.57
CA PHE A 9 -9.29 -5.54 -5.79
C PHE A 9 -10.17 -6.50 -5.02
N GLN A 10 -10.48 -7.64 -5.59
CA GLN A 10 -11.25 -8.69 -4.95
C GLN A 10 -10.36 -9.89 -4.64
N ASN A 11 -10.42 -10.37 -3.39
CA ASN A 11 -9.77 -11.62 -2.99
C ASN A 11 -10.43 -12.80 -3.71
N THR A 12 -9.63 -13.59 -4.42
CA THR A 12 -10.12 -14.70 -5.26
C THR A 12 -10.83 -15.78 -4.46
N LYS A 13 -10.44 -15.99 -3.19
CA LYS A 13 -10.97 -17.03 -2.29
C LYS A 13 -12.12 -16.54 -1.43
N THR A 14 -11.98 -15.38 -0.77
CA THR A 14 -12.98 -14.88 0.20
C THR A 14 -14.02 -13.96 -0.43
N LYS A 15 -13.80 -13.48 -1.66
CA LYS A 15 -14.62 -12.48 -2.34
C LYS A 15 -14.67 -11.11 -1.67
N GLU A 16 -13.86 -10.90 -0.62
CA GLU A 16 -13.68 -9.60 0.02
C GLU A 16 -13.06 -8.59 -0.96
N VAL A 17 -13.54 -7.35 -0.93
CA VAL A 17 -13.02 -6.26 -1.75
C VAL A 17 -12.17 -5.33 -0.89
N VAL A 18 -10.98 -5.01 -1.38
CA VAL A 18 -10.03 -4.09 -0.75
C VAL A 18 -9.71 -2.93 -1.69
N GLU A 19 -9.32 -1.81 -1.10
CA GLU A 19 -8.72 -0.68 -1.83
C GLU A 19 -7.21 -0.83 -1.78
N ALA A 20 -6.51 -0.69 -2.92
CA ALA A 20 -5.06 -0.83 -2.94
C ALA A 20 -4.40 0.15 -3.90
N VAL A 21 -3.16 0.51 -3.57
CA VAL A 21 -2.27 1.32 -4.37
C VAL A 21 -0.92 0.61 -4.49
N TYR A 22 -0.30 0.68 -5.67
CA TYR A 22 1.06 0.23 -5.86
C TYR A 22 2.01 1.42 -5.72
N PHE A 23 3.15 1.21 -5.05
CA PHE A 23 4.06 2.30 -4.65
C PHE A 23 4.58 3.16 -5.82
N PHE A 24 4.60 2.62 -7.05
CA PHE A 24 5.17 3.26 -8.23
C PHE A 24 4.18 3.52 -9.39
N ASP A 25 2.87 3.62 -9.13
CA ASP A 25 1.98 4.17 -10.15
C ASP A 25 2.34 5.64 -10.49
N ASP A 26 2.91 6.40 -9.55
CA ASP A 26 3.56 7.71 -9.76
C ASP A 26 4.61 7.98 -8.66
N VAL A 27 5.82 8.41 -9.04
CA VAL A 27 6.94 8.71 -8.11
C VAL A 27 6.62 9.92 -7.21
N SER A 28 5.63 10.72 -7.58
CA SER A 28 5.11 11.87 -6.81
C SER A 28 4.37 11.45 -5.53
N ASP A 29 4.05 10.16 -5.36
CA ASP A 29 2.97 9.73 -4.48
C ASP A 29 3.43 9.30 -3.08
N VAL A 30 4.71 9.22 -2.74
CA VAL A 30 5.15 8.68 -1.42
C VAL A 30 4.52 9.43 -0.24
N ASP A 31 4.49 10.77 -0.30
CA ASP A 31 3.83 11.60 0.71
C ASP A 31 2.31 11.41 0.72
N GLU A 32 1.70 11.16 -0.44
CA GLU A 32 0.25 10.91 -0.55
C GLU A 32 -0.13 9.51 -0.06
N ILE A 33 0.68 8.50 -0.35
CA ILE A 33 0.56 7.13 0.16
C ILE A 33 0.65 7.16 1.69
N ALA A 34 1.66 7.84 2.23
CA ALA A 34 1.82 7.99 3.68
C ALA A 34 0.60 8.68 4.31
N ARG A 35 0.05 9.72 3.68
CA ARG A 35 -1.19 10.35 4.16
C ARG A 35 -2.38 9.39 4.08
N TRP A 36 -2.52 8.64 2.98
CA TRP A 36 -3.62 7.71 2.77
C TRP A 36 -3.64 6.60 3.83
N CYS A 37 -2.47 6.04 4.17
CA CYS A 37 -2.34 4.99 5.18
C CYS A 37 -2.13 5.49 6.62
N SER A 38 -2.27 6.80 6.87
CA SER A 38 -1.92 7.43 8.16
C SER A 38 -0.50 7.06 8.65
N GLY A 39 0.40 6.81 7.71
CA GLY A 39 1.79 6.46 7.91
C GLY A 39 2.70 7.67 7.98
N ASN A 40 4.00 7.40 8.03
CA ASN A 40 5.05 8.42 7.97
C ASN A 40 6.05 8.06 6.89
N VAL A 41 6.53 9.07 6.16
CA VAL A 41 7.65 8.91 5.24
C VAL A 41 8.94 8.94 6.03
N ARG A 42 9.75 7.90 5.88
CA ARG A 42 11.14 7.91 6.32
C ARG A 42 12.03 8.03 5.10
N LYS A 43 12.80 9.12 5.05
CA LYS A 43 13.97 9.23 4.18
C LYS A 43 15.12 8.52 4.88
N GLY A 44 15.39 7.28 4.49
CA GLY A 44 16.47 6.49 5.07
C GLY A 44 17.81 6.83 4.43
N GLY A 45 18.87 6.99 5.23
CA GLY A 45 20.25 6.91 4.74
C GLY A 45 20.70 5.46 4.47
N ARG A 46 21.85 5.31 3.78
CA ARG A 46 22.51 4.08 3.27
C ARG A 46 21.74 3.28 2.21
N PHE A 47 20.41 3.38 2.15
CA PHE A 47 19.60 2.92 1.04
C PHE A 47 18.81 4.12 0.54
N ASP A 48 19.14 4.66 -0.63
CA ASP A 48 18.50 5.84 -1.27
C ASP A 48 17.00 5.66 -1.60
N ARG A 49 16.28 4.76 -0.92
CA ARG A 49 14.88 4.45 -1.17
C ARG A 49 13.99 5.14 -0.14
N GLU A 50 12.94 5.80 -0.61
CA GLU A 50 11.91 6.36 0.27
C GLU A 50 11.06 5.22 0.83
N LEU A 51 10.85 5.22 2.15
CA LEU A 51 10.12 4.19 2.87
C LEU A 51 8.85 4.78 3.48
N VAL A 52 7.73 4.04 3.41
CA VAL A 52 6.51 4.39 4.13
C VAL A 52 6.36 3.47 5.34
N THR A 53 6.33 4.04 6.54
CA THR A 53 6.00 3.29 7.75
C THR A 53 4.51 3.34 8.02
N ILE A 54 3.86 2.19 8.16
CA ILE A 54 2.41 2.05 8.38
C ILE A 54 2.19 1.53 9.80
N MET A 55 1.31 2.18 10.56
CA MET A 55 0.98 1.75 11.93
C MET A 55 -0.42 1.11 11.95
N THR A 56 -0.50 -0.17 12.30
CA THR A 56 -1.78 -0.89 12.42
C THR A 56 -1.76 -1.78 13.64
N ASN A 57 -2.81 -1.69 14.47
CA ASN A 57 -3.04 -2.56 15.64
C ASN A 57 -1.78 -2.82 16.52
N GLY A 58 -1.01 -1.76 16.81
CA GLY A 58 0.21 -1.86 17.64
C GLY A 58 1.44 -2.44 16.92
N SER A 59 1.33 -2.78 15.63
CA SER A 59 2.43 -3.19 14.77
C SER A 59 2.87 -2.04 13.87
N VAL A 60 4.17 -2.00 13.56
CA VAL A 60 4.74 -1.09 12.57
C VAL A 60 5.21 -1.89 11.38
N TYR A 61 4.66 -1.59 10.20
CA TYR A 61 5.09 -2.15 8.92
C TYR A 61 5.93 -1.12 8.16
N VAL A 62 6.82 -1.62 7.31
CA VAL A 62 7.63 -0.79 6.41
C VAL A 62 7.33 -1.24 4.99
N ALA A 63 6.88 -0.31 4.15
CA ALA A 63 6.65 -0.52 2.73
C ALA A 63 7.76 0.14 1.92
N THR A 64 8.22 -0.57 0.89
CA THR A 64 9.15 -0.10 -0.13
C THR A 64 8.42 0.06 -1.47
N ASP A 65 9.17 0.46 -2.48
CA ASP A 65 8.79 0.53 -3.87
C ASP A 65 8.24 -0.76 -4.51
N GLU A 66 8.51 -1.90 -3.89
CA GLU A 66 8.15 -3.22 -4.42
C GLU A 66 6.81 -3.73 -3.83
N HIS A 67 6.19 -2.94 -2.96
CA HIS A 67 4.98 -3.32 -2.23
C HIS A 67 3.70 -2.70 -2.80
N TRP A 68 2.62 -3.49 -2.80
CA TRP A 68 1.27 -2.96 -2.71
C TRP A 68 0.97 -2.54 -1.29
N ILE A 69 0.19 -1.48 -1.13
CA ILE A 69 -0.43 -1.12 0.14
C ILE A 69 -1.93 -1.22 -0.04
N PHE A 70 -2.58 -2.05 0.76
CA PHE A 70 -4.02 -2.25 0.69
C PHE A 70 -4.70 -1.96 2.03
N LYS A 71 -5.95 -1.50 1.95
CA LYS A 71 -6.83 -1.21 3.06
C LYS A 71 -7.87 -2.32 3.18
N ASP A 72 -7.92 -2.98 4.32
CA ASP A 72 -8.89 -4.04 4.59
C ASP A 72 -10.29 -3.46 4.90
N SER A 73 -11.28 -4.34 5.06
CA SER A 73 -12.66 -3.96 5.39
C SER A 73 -12.83 -3.29 6.76
N ARG A 74 -11.83 -3.37 7.65
CA ARG A 74 -11.80 -2.69 8.96
C ARG A 74 -11.14 -1.32 8.91
N GLY A 75 -10.51 -0.99 7.78
CA GLY A 75 -9.78 0.25 7.57
C GLY A 75 -8.31 0.19 7.98
N ASP A 76 -7.79 -1.00 8.31
CA ASP A 76 -6.37 -1.24 8.58
C ASP A 76 -5.57 -1.33 7.28
N PHE A 77 -4.31 -0.91 7.34
CA PHE A 77 -3.42 -0.88 6.18
C PHE A 77 -2.29 -1.89 6.30
N TYR A 78 -2.01 -2.58 5.20
CA TYR A 78 -0.98 -3.61 5.14
C TYR A 78 -0.17 -3.51 3.86
N PRO A 79 1.17 -3.63 3.93
CA PRO A 79 1.97 -3.85 2.75
C PRO A 79 1.94 -5.32 2.33
N SER A 80 2.07 -5.57 1.03
CA SER A 80 2.23 -6.91 0.46
C SER A 80 3.14 -6.86 -0.76
N GLU A 81 4.06 -7.81 -0.83
CA GLU A 81 4.89 -8.01 -2.01
C GLU A 81 4.03 -8.20 -3.26
N ASN A 82 4.46 -7.64 -4.39
CA ASN A 82 3.68 -7.64 -5.64
C ASN A 82 3.23 -9.03 -6.07
N GLU A 83 4.12 -10.02 -6.05
CA GLU A 83 3.80 -11.40 -6.43
C GLU A 83 2.76 -12.03 -5.50
N VAL A 84 2.86 -11.77 -4.20
CA VAL A 84 1.91 -12.28 -3.19
C VAL A 84 0.55 -11.64 -3.37
N PHE A 85 0.51 -10.31 -3.53
CA PHE A 85 -0.73 -9.56 -3.71
C PHE A 85 -1.47 -10.02 -4.96
N ARG A 86 -0.78 -10.08 -6.11
CA ARG A 86 -1.36 -10.52 -7.40
C ARG A 86 -1.77 -12.00 -7.40
N GLY A 87 -1.14 -12.84 -6.57
CA GLY A 87 -1.54 -14.23 -6.40
C GLY A 87 -2.84 -14.42 -5.59
N ILE A 88 -3.26 -13.41 -4.82
CA ILE A 88 -4.43 -13.48 -3.94
C ILE A 88 -5.60 -12.66 -4.51
N TYR A 89 -5.31 -11.53 -5.14
CA TYR A 89 -6.27 -10.49 -5.50
C TYR A 89 -6.35 -10.24 -7.01
N GLU A 90 -7.57 -10.03 -7.51
CA GLU A 90 -7.86 -9.63 -8.89
C GLU A 90 -8.43 -8.21 -8.91
N GLU A 91 -8.01 -7.39 -9.87
CA GLU A 91 -8.49 -6.00 -10.02
C GLU A 91 -9.95 -6.00 -10.47
N VAL A 92 -10.79 -5.14 -9.85
CA VAL A 92 -12.22 -5.01 -10.16
C VAL A 92 -12.59 -3.55 -10.41
N ALA A 93 -13.59 -3.35 -11.29
CA ALA A 93 -14.09 -2.03 -11.70
C ALA A 93 -14.90 -1.31 -10.60
#